data_AF-A0AAU5RCF6-F1
#
_entry.id   AF-A0AAU5RCF6-F1
#
_cell.length_a   1.000
_cell.length_b   1.000
_cell.length_c   1.000
_cell.angle_alpha   90.00
_cell.angle_beta   90.00
_cell.angle_gamma   90.00
#
_symmetry.space_group_name_H-M   'P 1'
#
loop_
_entity.id
_entity.type
_entity.pdbx_description
1 polymer ?
#
loop_
_entity_poly.entity_id
_entity_poly.type
_entity_poly.pdbx_seq_one_letter_code
_entity_poly.pdbx_strand_id
1 'polypeptide(L)'
;MIHSITGRARAVALTVAALVSVPLLTGTASAAPVDLYAPYARAAAKVASDGTLLAAKNVASVTKPATGQYCVKVSDPDIDDLKDAAIQATSNSAWATLIVFGTPTGTCGNAANTITVWSADRNGTAWTNSSFTVTVQ
;
A
#
# COMPACT_ATOMS: atom_id res chain seq x y z
N MET A 1 -57.83 -26.96 55.47
CA MET A 1 -58.81 -26.00 54.91
C MET A 1 -58.48 -25.80 53.44
N ILE A 2 -59.42 -26.19 52.58
CA ILE A 2 -59.42 -26.00 51.13
C ILE A 2 -59.76 -24.53 50.83
N HIS A 3 -59.14 -23.92 49.81
CA HIS A 3 -59.83 -23.11 48.79
C HIS A 3 -58.94 -22.97 47.55
N SER A 4 -59.51 -23.43 46.42
CA SER A 4 -59.01 -23.28 45.06
C SER A 4 -59.70 -22.08 44.44
N ILE A 5 -59.00 -21.20 43.71
CA ILE A 5 -59.63 -20.23 42.79
C ILE A 5 -58.75 -20.03 41.55
N THR A 6 -59.39 -20.32 40.42
CA THR A 6 -59.01 -20.21 39.01
C THR A 6 -58.80 -18.76 38.54
N GLY A 7 -57.86 -18.53 37.61
CA GLY A 7 -57.77 -17.26 36.87
C GLY A 7 -56.88 -17.34 35.63
N ARG A 8 -57.47 -17.21 34.44
CA ARG A 8 -56.85 -17.27 33.10
C ARG A 8 -56.14 -15.96 32.74
N ALA A 9 -54.97 -16.00 32.09
CA ALA A 9 -54.58 -15.02 31.03
C ALA A 9 -53.33 -15.44 30.22
N ARG A 10 -53.57 -15.76 28.95
CA ARG A 10 -52.82 -15.48 27.69
C ARG A 10 -51.28 -15.25 27.69
N ALA A 11 -50.61 -16.21 27.04
CA ALA A 11 -49.61 -16.14 25.95
C ALA A 11 -48.56 -15.01 25.89
N VAL A 12 -47.28 -15.40 25.83
CA VAL A 12 -46.28 -14.85 24.89
C VAL A 12 -45.30 -15.97 24.50
N ALA A 13 -45.20 -16.26 23.21
CA ALA A 13 -44.18 -17.11 22.62
C ALA A 13 -42.87 -16.32 22.47
N LEU A 14 -41.72 -16.90 22.88
CA LEU A 14 -40.41 -16.42 22.45
C LEU A 14 -39.73 -17.51 21.61
N THR A 15 -39.87 -17.38 20.30
CA THR A 15 -38.99 -18.01 19.32
C THR A 15 -37.63 -17.31 19.39
N VAL A 16 -36.63 -17.98 19.97
CA VAL A 16 -35.24 -17.52 19.94
C VAL A 16 -34.65 -17.91 18.58
N ALA A 17 -34.58 -16.96 17.65
CA ALA A 17 -33.82 -17.12 16.42
C ALA A 17 -32.34 -16.80 16.70
N ALA A 18 -31.47 -17.80 16.59
CA ALA A 18 -30.03 -17.62 16.68
C ALA A 18 -29.50 -16.91 15.43
N LEU A 19 -29.08 -15.66 15.57
CA LEU A 19 -28.39 -14.91 14.51
C LEU A 19 -26.95 -15.40 14.42
N VAL A 20 -26.64 -16.18 13.38
CA VAL A 20 -25.25 -16.49 13.01
C VAL A 20 -24.67 -15.25 12.31
N SER A 21 -23.85 -14.49 13.03
CA SER A 21 -23.12 -13.35 12.45
C SER A 21 -22.03 -13.86 11.51
N VAL A 22 -22.25 -13.77 10.20
CA VAL A 22 -21.21 -14.01 9.20
C VAL A 22 -20.36 -12.73 9.10
N PRO A 23 -19.06 -12.74 9.44
CA PRO A 23 -18.20 -11.60 9.19
C PRO A 23 -18.07 -11.43 7.68
N LEU A 24 -18.64 -10.36 7.14
CA LEU A 24 -18.39 -9.91 5.78
C LEU A 24 -16.93 -9.47 5.72
N LEU A 25 -16.06 -10.29 5.12
CA LEU A 25 -14.74 -9.85 4.67
C LEU A 25 -14.95 -8.81 3.57
N THR A 26 -15.06 -7.54 3.97
CA THR A 26 -14.97 -6.41 3.05
C THR A 26 -13.51 -6.29 2.61
N GLY A 27 -13.10 -7.14 1.67
CA GLY A 27 -11.84 -6.96 0.96
C GLY A 27 -11.93 -5.66 0.17
N THR A 28 -11.07 -4.70 0.47
CA THR A 28 -10.90 -3.52 -0.37
C THR A 28 -10.28 -4.00 -1.69
N ALA A 29 -11.07 -4.04 -2.76
CA ALA A 29 -10.56 -4.26 -4.10
C ALA A 29 -9.60 -3.10 -4.42
N SER A 30 -8.30 -3.38 -4.44
CA SER A 30 -7.30 -2.44 -4.93
C SER A 30 -7.32 -2.53 -6.45
N ALA A 31 -7.65 -1.42 -7.12
CA ALA A 31 -7.56 -1.35 -8.57
C ALA A 31 -6.11 -1.55 -9.00
N ALA A 32 -5.89 -2.32 -10.08
CA ALA A 32 -4.57 -2.44 -10.67
C ALA A 32 -4.06 -1.04 -11.09
N PRO A 33 -2.74 -0.78 -10.96
CA PRO A 33 -2.16 0.47 -11.45
C PRO A 33 -2.46 0.65 -12.94
N VAL A 34 -2.69 1.90 -13.36
CA VAL A 34 -2.81 2.20 -14.79
C VAL A 34 -1.44 2.16 -15.47
N ASP A 35 -1.42 1.95 -16.79
CA ASP A 35 -0.16 2.03 -17.54
C ASP A 35 0.42 3.44 -17.49
N LEU A 36 1.73 3.53 -17.20
CA LEU A 36 2.47 4.78 -17.20
C LEU A 36 3.16 5.00 -18.54
N TYR A 37 2.80 6.10 -19.22
CA TYR A 37 3.44 6.47 -20.48
C TYR A 37 4.88 6.98 -20.23
N ALA A 38 5.84 6.07 -20.36
CA ALA A 38 7.27 6.34 -20.29
C ALA A 38 7.97 5.55 -21.40
N PRO A 39 7.94 6.03 -22.66
CA PRO A 39 8.38 5.23 -23.81
C PRO A 39 9.85 4.82 -23.73
N TYR A 40 10.70 5.67 -23.15
CA TYR A 40 12.15 5.45 -23.08
C TYR A 40 12.63 4.88 -21.74
N ALA A 41 11.81 4.89 -20.69
CA ALA A 41 12.20 4.30 -19.41
C ALA A 41 12.08 2.78 -19.47
N ARG A 42 13.05 2.05 -18.90
CA ARG A 42 12.97 0.60 -18.69
C ARG A 42 11.90 0.25 -17.67
N ALA A 43 11.85 1.00 -16.57
CA ALA A 43 10.80 0.89 -15.57
C ALA A 43 10.39 2.28 -15.07
N ALA A 44 9.12 2.44 -14.69
CA ALA A 44 8.63 3.69 -14.14
C ALA A 44 7.44 3.45 -13.20
N ALA A 45 7.34 4.28 -12.16
CA ALA A 45 6.26 4.20 -11.19
C ALA A 45 5.81 5.61 -10.76
N LYS A 46 4.50 5.83 -10.69
CA LYS A 46 3.90 6.97 -10.00
C LYS A 46 3.30 6.48 -8.70
N VAL A 47 3.81 6.99 -7.59
CA VAL A 47 3.51 6.50 -6.23
C VAL A 47 2.82 7.58 -5.42
N ALA A 48 1.73 7.23 -4.76
CA ALA A 48 1.02 8.09 -3.81
C ALA A 48 1.77 8.19 -2.47
N SER A 49 1.42 9.18 -1.65
CA SER A 49 2.08 9.39 -0.35
C SER A 49 1.89 8.22 0.63
N ASP A 50 0.79 7.48 0.54
CA ASP A 50 0.52 6.29 1.33
C ASP A 50 1.23 5.01 0.80
N GLY A 51 1.95 5.11 -0.32
CA GLY A 51 2.64 4.00 -0.95
C GLY A 51 1.82 3.29 -2.02
N THR A 52 0.61 3.75 -2.32
CA THR A 52 -0.21 3.20 -3.41
C THR A 52 0.47 3.42 -4.76
N LEU A 53 0.59 2.37 -5.57
CA LEU A 53 1.09 2.43 -6.94
C LEU A 53 -0.03 2.90 -7.87
N LEU A 54 0.02 4.17 -8.27
CA LEU A 54 -1.04 4.81 -9.08
C LEU A 54 -0.91 4.46 -10.56
N ALA A 55 0.32 4.44 -11.07
CA ALA A 55 0.61 4.08 -12.45
C ALA A 55 1.99 3.41 -12.55
N ALA A 56 2.17 2.48 -13.49
CA ALA A 56 3.39 1.70 -13.60
C ALA A 56 3.77 1.36 -15.05
N LYS A 57 5.07 1.16 -15.27
CA LYS A 57 5.67 0.43 -16.39
C LYS A 57 6.75 -0.47 -15.80
N ASN A 58 6.66 -1.78 -16.03
CA ASN A 58 7.64 -2.76 -15.54
C ASN A 58 7.97 -2.63 -14.04
N VAL A 59 6.95 -2.36 -13.21
CA VAL A 59 7.05 -2.33 -11.75
C VAL A 59 5.98 -3.28 -11.20
N ALA A 60 6.39 -4.24 -10.39
CA ALA A 60 5.50 -5.24 -9.81
C ALA A 60 4.69 -4.70 -8.63
N SER A 61 5.32 -3.94 -7.75
CA SER A 61 4.71 -3.51 -6.50
C SER A 61 5.45 -2.36 -5.84
N VAL A 62 4.74 -1.64 -4.98
CA VAL A 62 5.33 -0.72 -4.01
C VAL A 62 4.92 -1.16 -2.61
N THR A 63 5.88 -1.20 -1.69
CA THR A 63 5.61 -1.37 -0.26
C THR A 63 6.12 -0.19 0.52
N LYS A 64 5.47 0.13 1.64
CA LYS A 64 5.81 1.26 2.50
C LYS A 64 6.05 0.77 3.93
N PRO A 65 7.26 0.27 4.24
CA PRO A 65 7.55 -0.32 5.55
C PRO A 65 7.51 0.67 6.71
N ALA A 66 7.73 1.97 6.45
CA ALA A 66 7.71 3.01 7.48
C ALA A 66 7.24 4.36 6.93
N THR A 67 7.10 5.37 7.80
CA THR A 67 6.87 6.75 7.38
C THR A 67 8.03 7.22 6.51
N GLY A 68 7.71 7.75 5.32
CA GLY A 68 8.68 8.24 4.36
C GLY A 68 9.62 7.19 3.77
N GLN A 69 9.36 5.88 3.92
CA GLN A 69 10.21 4.83 3.35
C GLN A 69 9.40 3.95 2.41
N TYR A 70 9.86 3.83 1.17
CA TYR A 70 9.18 3.12 0.10
C TYR A 70 10.16 2.16 -0.58
N CYS A 71 9.65 1.00 -0.98
CA CYS A 71 10.37 -0.01 -1.74
C CYS A 71 9.62 -0.25 -3.05
N VAL A 72 10.23 0.08 -4.18
CA VAL A 72 9.63 -0.04 -5.51
C VAL A 72 10.27 -1.22 -6.22
N LYS A 73 9.54 -2.31 -6.36
CA LYS A 73 10.04 -3.56 -6.97
C LYS A 73 9.87 -3.51 -8.49
N VAL A 74 10.99 -3.51 -9.20
CA VAL A 74 11.04 -3.54 -10.65
C VAL A 74 10.73 -4.96 -11.14
N SER A 75 10.02 -5.05 -12.27
CA SER A 75 9.64 -6.32 -12.91
C SER A 75 10.08 -6.39 -14.37
N ASP A 76 10.93 -5.47 -14.83
CA ASP A 76 11.58 -5.57 -16.14
C ASP A 76 12.47 -6.83 -16.14
N PRO A 77 12.26 -7.78 -17.06
CA PRO A 77 12.99 -9.06 -17.06
C PRO A 77 14.47 -8.92 -17.38
N ASP A 78 14.91 -7.77 -17.92
CA ASP A 78 16.32 -7.51 -18.18
C ASP A 78 16.99 -6.75 -17.01
N ILE A 79 16.25 -6.48 -15.93
CA ILE A 79 16.75 -5.80 -14.72
C ILE A 79 16.67 -6.74 -13.53
N ASP A 80 17.74 -7.49 -13.33
CA ASP A 80 17.92 -8.34 -12.14
C ASP A 80 18.59 -7.59 -10.97
N ASP A 81 19.29 -6.49 -11.27
CA ASP A 81 20.05 -5.70 -10.30
C ASP A 81 20.07 -4.21 -10.70
N LEU A 82 19.77 -3.34 -9.73
CA LEU A 82 19.65 -1.90 -9.92
C LEU A 82 20.90 -1.11 -9.51
N LYS A 83 21.99 -1.75 -9.07
CA LYS A 83 23.16 -1.04 -8.50
C LYS A 83 23.80 -0.04 -9.47
N ASP A 84 23.79 -0.35 -10.77
CA ASP A 84 24.40 0.44 -11.84
C ASP A 84 23.35 1.16 -12.69
N ALA A 85 22.07 1.08 -12.29
CA ALA A 85 20.96 1.65 -13.04
C ALA A 85 20.91 3.17 -12.87
N ALA A 86 20.60 3.88 -13.96
CA ALA A 86 20.31 5.31 -13.91
C ALA A 86 18.89 5.52 -13.37
N ILE A 87 18.81 5.76 -12.05
CA ILE A 87 17.54 5.97 -11.35
C ILE A 87 17.30 7.46 -11.14
N GLN A 88 16.11 7.91 -11.52
CA GLN A 88 15.66 9.27 -11.25
C GLN A 88 14.36 9.23 -10.47
N ALA A 89 14.26 10.03 -9.40
CA ALA A 89 13.00 10.26 -8.71
C ALA A 89 12.69 11.74 -8.66
N THR A 90 11.41 12.06 -8.79
CA THR A 90 10.90 13.43 -8.71
C THR A 90 9.78 13.45 -7.69
N SER A 91 9.89 14.36 -6.72
CA SER A 91 8.80 14.60 -5.79
C SER A 91 7.59 15.17 -6.56
N ASN A 92 6.42 14.58 -6.33
CA ASN A 92 5.15 15.13 -6.80
C ASN A 92 4.52 16.05 -5.74
N SER A 93 5.22 16.27 -4.62
CA SER A 93 4.87 17.18 -3.52
C SER A 93 5.80 18.39 -3.51
N ALA A 94 5.28 19.57 -3.17
CA ALA A 94 6.03 20.82 -3.18
C ALA A 94 7.16 20.91 -2.13
N TRP A 95 7.20 20.01 -1.15
CA TRP A 95 8.03 20.19 0.06
C TRP A 95 8.74 18.92 0.55
N ALA A 96 9.13 18.02 -0.34
CA ALA A 96 9.81 16.79 0.04
C ALA A 96 11.21 16.66 -0.58
N THR A 97 12.15 16.22 0.24
CA THR A 97 13.48 15.77 -0.21
C THR A 97 13.43 14.26 -0.41
N LEU A 98 13.89 13.78 -1.57
CA LEU A 98 13.97 12.35 -1.87
C LEU A 98 15.42 11.88 -1.82
N ILE A 99 15.63 10.74 -1.16
CA ILE A 99 16.91 10.03 -1.13
C ILE A 99 16.65 8.67 -1.77
N VAL A 100 17.40 8.34 -2.82
CA VAL A 100 17.10 7.20 -3.69
C VAL A 100 18.30 6.28 -3.76
N PHE A 101 18.06 4.98 -3.59
CA PHE A 101 19.09 3.95 -3.67
C PHE A 101 18.68 2.91 -4.71
N GLY A 102 19.58 2.64 -5.66
CA GLY A 102 19.52 1.45 -6.51
C GLY A 102 20.22 0.23 -5.89
N THR A 103 21.06 0.44 -4.89
CA THR A 103 21.69 -0.65 -4.15
C THR A 103 20.71 -1.26 -3.14
N PRO A 104 20.84 -2.57 -2.85
CA PRO A 104 20.02 -3.24 -1.84
C PRO A 104 20.12 -2.57 -0.47
N THR A 105 18.98 -2.36 0.19
CA THR A 105 18.93 -1.85 1.56
C THR A 105 18.19 -2.83 2.48
N GLY A 106 18.55 -2.83 3.77
CA GLY A 106 17.88 -3.67 4.77
C GLY A 106 16.38 -3.34 4.90
N THR A 107 15.99 -2.07 4.74
CA THR A 107 14.59 -1.61 4.74
C THR A 107 13.74 -2.34 3.69
N CYS A 108 14.32 -2.62 2.52
CA CYS A 108 13.66 -3.31 1.42
C CYS A 108 14.07 -4.78 1.30
N GLY A 109 14.51 -5.40 2.41
CA GLY A 109 14.83 -6.82 2.47
C GLY A 109 16.07 -7.24 1.65
N ASN A 110 16.96 -6.30 1.34
CA ASN A 110 18.14 -6.50 0.49
C ASN A 110 17.82 -7.06 -0.91
N ALA A 111 16.66 -6.74 -1.48
CA ALA A 111 16.30 -7.15 -2.84
C ALA A 111 17.02 -6.29 -3.90
N ALA A 112 17.76 -6.93 -4.82
CA ALA A 112 18.58 -6.26 -5.84
C ALA A 112 17.78 -5.55 -6.94
N ASN A 113 16.57 -6.02 -7.23
CA ASN A 113 15.65 -5.40 -8.19
C ASN A 113 14.65 -4.44 -7.53
N THR A 114 14.99 -3.87 -6.36
CA THR A 114 14.12 -2.96 -5.63
C THR A 114 14.78 -1.61 -5.38
N ILE A 115 14.15 -0.54 -5.86
CA ILE A 115 14.56 0.84 -5.58
C ILE A 115 14.09 1.18 -4.17
N THR A 116 15.02 1.65 -3.32
CA THR A 116 14.65 2.24 -2.03
C THR A 116 14.49 3.73 -2.19
N VAL A 117 13.33 4.27 -1.84
CA VAL A 117 13.08 5.72 -1.83
C VAL A 117 12.76 6.14 -0.40
N TRP A 118 13.55 7.05 0.14
CA TRP A 118 13.24 7.74 1.37
C TRP A 118 12.79 9.16 1.09
N SER A 119 11.79 9.63 1.83
CA SER A 119 11.22 10.96 1.73
C SER A 119 11.29 11.65 3.09
N ALA A 120 11.97 12.78 3.11
CA ALA A 120 12.05 13.67 4.26
C ALA A 120 11.35 15.00 3.94
N ASP A 121 11.07 15.79 4.97
CA ASP A 121 10.60 17.15 4.80
C ASP A 121 11.58 18.01 3.96
N ARG A 122 11.16 19.24 3.63
CA ARG A 122 11.96 20.18 2.83
C ARG A 122 13.36 20.43 3.40
N ASN A 123 13.55 20.29 4.72
CA ASN A 123 14.81 20.54 5.40
C ASN A 123 15.63 19.26 5.59
N GLY A 124 15.10 18.09 5.23
CA GLY A 124 15.73 16.80 5.49
C GLY A 124 15.72 16.40 6.96
N THR A 125 14.89 17.03 7.81
CA THR A 125 14.97 16.87 9.27
C THR A 125 14.09 15.77 9.83
N ALA A 126 12.94 15.51 9.20
CA ALA A 126 12.01 14.46 9.61
C ALA A 126 11.53 13.64 8.40
N TRP A 127 11.36 12.34 8.60
CA TRP A 127 10.72 11.47 7.61
C TRP A 127 9.26 11.86 7.41
N THR A 128 8.84 11.98 6.16
CA THR A 128 7.47 12.36 5.81
C THR A 128 6.96 11.55 4.62
N ASN A 129 5.66 11.32 4.58
CA ASN A 129 5.04 10.62 3.46
C ASN A 129 4.82 11.60 2.30
N SER A 130 5.38 11.31 1.14
CA SER A 130 5.21 12.14 -0.06
C SER A 130 4.99 11.30 -1.30
N SER A 131 4.19 11.83 -2.21
CA SER A 131 4.05 11.25 -3.54
C SER A 131 5.26 11.55 -4.40
N PHE A 132 5.62 10.63 -5.28
CA PHE A 132 6.75 10.78 -6.19
C PHE A 132 6.53 10.00 -7.47
N THR A 133 7.34 10.32 -8.47
CA THR A 133 7.50 9.53 -9.69
C THR A 133 8.94 9.05 -9.72
N VAL A 134 9.16 7.78 -10.07
CA VAL A 134 10.50 7.19 -10.21
C VAL A 134 10.63 6.53 -11.57
N THR A 135 11.82 6.62 -12.17
CA THR A 135 12.16 5.98 -13.44
C THR A 135 13.52 5.31 -13.37
N VAL A 136 13.66 4.25 -14.16
CA VAL A 136 14.91 3.60 -14.52
C VAL A 136 15.11 3.78 -16.01
N GLN A 137 16.24 4.35 -16.41
CA GLN A 137 16.58 4.58 -17.83
C GLN A 137 17.22 3.35 -18.48
#